data_AF-A0A9D2WNR0-F1
#
_entry.id   AF-A0A9D2WNR0-F1
#
_cell.length_a   1.000
_cell.length_b   1.000
_cell.length_c   1.000
_cell.angle_alpha   90.00
_cell.angle_beta   90.00
_cell.angle_gamma   90.00
#
_symmetry.space_group_name_H-M   'P 1'
#
loop_
_entity.id
_entity.type
_entity.pdbx_description
1 polymer ?
#
loop_
_entity_poly.entity_id
_entity_poly.type
_entity_poly.pdbx_seq_one_letter_code
_entity_poly.pdbx_strand_id
1 'polypeptide(L)' 'MGVSKIDLPEAEMKRWLNHIALICLSEDFQDLKRELEKIYRQADIEEDAQIAAFQDALYAFLAQEEDKLACQTGAN' A
#
# COMPACT_ATOMS: atom_id res chain seq x y z
N MET A 1 -2.98 -26.05 5.73
CA MET A 1 -4.21 -25.26 5.53
C MET A 1 -4.11 -24.64 4.14
N GLY A 2 -4.98 -25.04 3.23
CA GLY A 2 -4.96 -24.56 1.85
C GLY A 2 -5.33 -23.08 1.82
N VAL A 3 -4.49 -22.27 1.18
CA VAL A 3 -4.80 -20.91 0.76
C VAL A 3 -6.17 -20.95 0.07
N SER A 4 -7.17 -20.35 0.70
CA SER A 4 -8.48 -20.13 0.11
C SER A 4 -8.24 -19.49 -1.25
N LYS A 5 -8.62 -20.18 -2.33
CA LYS A 5 -8.62 -19.59 -3.67
C LYS A 5 -9.57 -18.41 -3.59
N ILE A 6 -8.99 -17.22 -3.53
CA ILE A 6 -9.74 -15.98 -3.67
C ILE A 6 -10.18 -16.00 -5.13
N ASP A 7 -11.39 -16.46 -5.40
CA ASP A 7 -12.06 -16.36 -6.71
C ASP A 7 -12.46 -14.90 -6.96
N LEU A 8 -11.51 -13.97 -6.79
CA LEU A 8 -11.64 -12.67 -7.43
C LEU A 8 -11.51 -12.92 -8.93
N PRO A 9 -12.35 -12.29 -9.77
CA PRO A 9 -12.18 -12.35 -11.21
C PRO A 9 -10.71 -12.05 -11.53
N GLU A 10 -10.03 -12.92 -12.29
CA GLU A 10 -8.61 -12.76 -12.60
C GLU A 10 -8.29 -11.33 -13.12
N ALA A 11 -9.25 -10.73 -13.82
CA ALA A 11 -9.23 -9.35 -14.28
C ALA A 11 -9.16 -8.31 -13.14
N GLU A 12 -9.90 -8.51 -12.06
CA GLU A 12 -9.90 -7.64 -10.88
C GLU A 12 -8.58 -7.78 -10.12
N MET A 13 -8.09 -9.01 -9.93
CA MET A 13 -6.78 -9.23 -9.31
C MET A 13 -5.65 -8.57 -10.13
N LYS A 14 -5.68 -8.69 -11.46
CA LYS A 14 -4.73 -7.99 -12.35
C LYS A 14 -4.85 -6.48 -12.25
N ARG A 15 -6.06 -5.94 -12.09
CA ARG A 15 -6.28 -4.49 -11.93
C ARG A 15 -5.67 -3.99 -10.61
N TRP A 16 -5.92 -4.68 -9.51
CA TRP A 16 -5.32 -4.39 -8.21
C TRP A 16 -3.79 -4.48 -8.26
N LEU A 17 -3.23 -5.52 -8.89
CA LEU A 17 -1.77 -5.67 -9.02
C LEU A 17 -1.14 -4.55 -9.87
N ASN A 18 -1.75 -4.18 -10.99
CA ASN A 18 -1.26 -3.05 -11.80
C ASN A 18 -1.32 -1.74 -11.01
N HIS A 19 -2.39 -1.54 -10.24
CA HIS A 19 -2.54 -0.34 -9.43
C HIS A 19 -1.48 -0.26 -8.32
N ILE A 20 -1.25 -1.37 -7.59
CA ILE A 20 -0.15 -1.46 -6.61
C ILE A 20 1.20 -1.23 -7.28
N ALA A 21 1.42 -1.76 -8.48
CA ALA A 21 2.65 -1.53 -9.22
C ALA A 21 2.85 -0.04 -9.57
N LEU A 22 1.79 0.68 -9.94
CA LEU A 22 1.85 2.12 -10.17
C LEU A 22 2.17 2.90 -8.89
N ILE A 23 1.57 2.53 -7.75
CA ILE A 23 1.89 3.13 -6.45
C ILE A 23 3.37 2.90 -6.14
N CYS A 24 3.87 1.68 -6.28
CA CYS A 24 5.27 1.35 -6.05
C CYS A 24 6.25 2.11 -6.96
N LEU A 25 5.83 2.52 -8.16
CA LEU A 25 6.65 3.31 -9.08
C LEU A 25 6.57 4.82 -8.80
N SER A 26 5.65 5.27 -7.96
CA SER A 26 5.54 6.67 -7.57
C SER A 26 6.71 7.10 -6.69
N GLU A 27 7.27 8.28 -6.98
CA GLU A 27 8.36 8.87 -6.20
C GLU A 27 7.91 9.18 -4.77
N ASP A 28 6.70 9.71 -4.60
CA ASP A 28 6.09 10.01 -3.30
C ASP A 28 6.01 8.75 -2.40
N PHE A 29 5.71 7.60 -3.00
CA PHE A 29 5.64 6.34 -2.28
C PHE A 29 7.03 5.85 -1.85
N GLN A 30 8.01 5.94 -2.75
CA GLN A 30 9.39 5.53 -2.45
C GLN A 30 10.04 6.44 -1.40
N ASP A 31 9.70 7.73 -1.39
CA ASP A 31 10.16 8.67 -0.38
C ASP A 31 9.52 8.39 0.98
N LEU A 32 8.20 8.21 1.04
CA LEU A 32 7.50 7.84 2.27
C LEU A 32 8.05 6.51 2.85
N LYS A 33 8.24 5.51 1.99
CA LYS A 33 8.83 4.23 2.39
C LYS A 33 10.23 4.42 2.98
N ARG A 34 11.10 5.21 2.34
CA ARG A 34 12.46 5.46 2.82
C ARG A 34 12.47 6.19 4.17
N GLU A 35 11.56 7.15 4.36
CA GLU A 35 11.40 7.84 5.64
C GLU A 35 10.94 6.88 6.75
N LEU A 36 9.90 6.08 6.48
CA LEU A 36 9.40 5.07 7.42
C LEU A 36 10.46 4.04 7.76
N GLU A 37 11.21 3.56 6.77
CA GLU A 37 12.30 2.60 6.98
C GLU A 37 13.40 3.18 7.88
N LYS A 38 13.72 4.47 7.71
CA LYS A 38 14.67 5.17 8.58
C LYS A 38 14.13 5.28 10.00
N ILE A 39 12.85 5.58 10.17
CA ILE A 39 12.19 5.68 11.48
C ILE A 39 12.18 4.32 12.18
N TYR A 40 11.80 3.25 11.48
CA TYR A 40 11.74 1.90 12.06
C TYR A 40 13.12 1.37 12.46
N ARG A 41 14.15 1.60 11.61
CA ARG A 41 15.54 1.29 11.96
C ARG A 41 16.04 2.07 13.17
N GLN A 42 15.64 3.35 13.30
CA GLN A 42 16.04 4.18 14.44
C GLN A 42 15.33 3.81 15.73
N ALA A 43 14.11 3.28 15.63
CA ALA A 43 13.31 2.86 16.77
C ALA A 43 13.69 1.47 17.31
N ASP A 44 14.65 0.77 16.68
CA ASP A 44 15.02 -0.64 16.97
C ASP A 44 13.82 -1.59 16.86
N ILE A 45 12.82 -1.19 16.04
CA ILE A 45 11.61 -1.97 15.78
C ILE A 45 11.94 -2.89 14.60
N GLU A 46 12.42 -4.09 14.95
CA GLU A 46 12.47 -5.33 14.15
C GLU A 46 13.53 -5.49 13.05
N GLU A 47 13.94 -6.75 12.85
CA GLU A 47 14.77 -7.24 11.72
C GLU A 47 14.14 -6.94 10.35
N ASP A 48 12.82 -6.68 10.32
CA ASP A 48 12.00 -6.53 9.11
C ASP A 48 11.50 -5.08 8.88
N ALA A 49 12.21 -4.07 9.39
CA ALA A 49 11.88 -2.64 9.22
C ALA A 49 11.53 -2.23 7.78
N GLN A 50 12.12 -2.89 6.78
CA GLN A 50 11.86 -2.65 5.36
C GLN A 50 10.51 -3.18 4.89
N ILE A 51 10.05 -4.31 5.44
CA ILE A 51 8.73 -4.89 5.16
C ILE A 51 7.65 -4.06 5.86
N ALA A 52 7.87 -3.70 7.13
CA ALA A 52 6.95 -2.85 7.88
C ALA A 52 6.76 -1.48 7.20
N ALA A 53 7.86 -0.82 6.83
CA ALA A 53 7.81 0.45 6.08
C ALA A 53 7.04 0.33 4.76
N PHE A 54 7.23 -0.77 4.04
CA PHE A 54 6.52 -0.99 2.78
C PHE A 54 5.02 -1.19 2.99
N GLN A 55 4.62 -2.01 3.97
CA GLN A 55 3.22 -2.25 4.28
C GLN A 55 2.52 -0.96 4.73
N ASP A 56 3.14 -0.22 5.65
CA ASP A 56 2.56 1.02 6.18
C ASP A 56 2.47 2.11 5.13
N ALA A 57 3.50 2.27 4.29
CA ALA A 57 3.42 3.18 3.14
C ALA A 57 2.28 2.77 2.20
N LEU A 58 2.12 1.48 1.90
CA LEU A 58 1.09 1.00 0.97
C LEU A 58 -0.31 1.23 1.54
N TYR A 59 -0.52 0.93 2.83
CA TYR A 59 -1.79 1.20 3.49
C TYR A 59 -2.10 2.69 3.55
N ALA A 60 -1.11 3.54 3.82
CA ALA A 60 -1.31 4.99 3.82
C ALA A 60 -1.77 5.52 2.44
N PHE A 61 -1.19 5.00 1.36
CA PHE A 61 -1.58 5.37 0.00
C PHE A 61 -2.96 4.83 -0.39
N LEU A 62 -3.27 3.58 -0.05
CA LEU A 62 -4.59 2.99 -0.30
C LEU A 62 -5.68 3.71 0.48
N ALA A 63 -5.45 3.99 1.77
CA ALA A 63 -6.40 4.72 2.61
C ALA A 63 -6.64 6.15 2.11
N GLN A 64 -5.59 6.85 1.63
CA GLN A 64 -5.75 8.17 1.01
C GLN A 64 -6.57 8.11 -0.28
N GLU A 65 -6.44 7.05 -1.06
CA GLU A 65 -7.20 6.90 -2.30
C GLU A 65 -8.67 6.57 -2.03
N GLU A 66 -8.95 5.72 -1.05
CA GLU A 66 -10.30 5.44 -0.56
C GLU A 66 -10.98 6.70 0.00
N ASP A 67 -10.27 7.51 0.79
CA ASP A 67 -10.78 8.77 1.35
C ASP A 67 -11.08 9.81 0.24
N LYS A 68 -10.21 9.91 -0.79
CA LYS A 68 -10.46 10.76 -1.97
C LYS A 68 -11.70 10.31 -2.74
N LEU A 69 -11.94 9.00 -2.87
CA LEU A 69 -13.12 8.45 -3.54
C LEU A 69 -14.41 8.70 -2.72
N ALA A 70 -14.30 8.64 -1.38
CA ALA A 70 -15.40 8.93 -0.46
C ALA A 70 -15.81 10.42 -0.51
N CYS A 71 -14.86 11.35 -0.56
CA CYS A 71 -15.17 12.78 -0.70
C CYS A 71 -15.76 13.16 -2.06
N GLN A 72 -15.48 12.42 -3.14
CA GLN A 72 -16.07 12.69 -4.47
C GLN A 72 -17.53 12.25 -4.61
N THR A 73 -17.99 11.33 -3.76
CA THR A 73 -19.39 10.84 -3.78
C THR A 73 -20.34 11.73 -2.95
N GLY A 74 -19.83 12.68 -2.17
CA GLY A 74 -20.62 13.61 -1.36
C GLY A 74 -21.13 14.87 -2.08
N ALA A 75 -20.89 15.00 -3.39
CA ALA A 75 -21.30 16.17 -4.18
C ALA A 75 -22.08 15.75 -5.43
N ASN A 76 -23.28 15.19 -5.25
CA ASN A 76 -24.32 15.15 -6.28
C ASN A 76 -25.69 15.35 -5.64
#